data_AF-A0A847X170-F1
#
_entry.id   AF-A0A847X170-F1
#
_cell.length_a   1.000
_cell.length_b   1.000
_cell.length_c   1.000
_cell.angle_alpha   90.00
_cell.angle_beta   90.00
_cell.angle_gamma   90.00
#
_symmetry.space_group_name_H-M   'P 1'
#
loop_
_entity.id
_entity.type
_entity.pdbx_description
1 polymer ?
#
loop_
_entity_poly.entity_id
_entity_poly.type
_entity_poly.pdbx_seq_one_letter_code
_entity_poly.pdbx_strand_id
1 'polypeptide(L)'
;MSIKAAVYHLTHYKYDRPVYLQPQIIRLQPAPHSKTKVLSHSLRVSPANHFVNVQQDPYGNFLTRFVFPEPVTELKIEVDLVADMTVYNPFDFFVEESAENWPFDYPEDLRDDLAIYRQAEPAGPLMQQLLDSIDRSPRNTVTFVTGLNARIQQTTSYIVRMETGVWSPEETLANARGSCRDSSWLLVNLLRHLGFAARFVSGYLIQLKPDLVALDGPAGTDHDFTDLHAWCEVYLPGAGWIGLDPTSGLLTGESHVPLAATPHYRNAAPISGFASYAEVDFNFDMKVTRVAEHPRITKPFSDESWQRLDALGRKVDAVLKENDVRLTMGGEPTFVSIDDFEADEWNAGAVGPTKRRLADQLIRRLRERFAPNGVLHHGQGKWYPGETLPRWTFSLYWRLDGRPVWSDPALIAEEGVKTGATHEDAKRFLEAFARNLGITGDTIAEAYEDPGEWLLKEANLPPNV
;
A
#
# COMPACT_ATOMS: atom_id res chain seq x y z
N MET A 1 -7.98 -9.01 -4.94
CA MET A 1 -8.38 -10.15 -4.08
C MET A 1 -7.30 -10.30 -3.01
N SER A 2 -7.72 -10.40 -1.75
CA SER A 2 -6.85 -10.47 -0.56
C SER A 2 -6.09 -11.79 -0.47
N ILE A 3 -5.04 -11.80 0.37
CA ILE A 3 -4.32 -13.02 0.70
C ILE A 3 -5.23 -13.89 1.57
N LYS A 4 -5.28 -15.19 1.29
CA LYS A 4 -5.85 -16.18 2.21
C LYS A 4 -4.73 -16.91 2.93
N ALA A 5 -4.71 -16.83 4.25
CA ALA A 5 -3.71 -17.48 5.09
C ALA A 5 -4.33 -18.69 5.79
N ALA A 6 -3.78 -19.88 5.56
CA ALA A 6 -4.12 -21.07 6.33
C ALA A 6 -3.22 -21.16 7.55
N VAL A 7 -3.80 -21.31 8.73
CA VAL A 7 -3.07 -21.53 9.99
C VAL A 7 -3.33 -22.96 10.46
N TYR A 8 -2.25 -23.65 10.81
CA TYR A 8 -2.24 -24.91 11.54
C TYR A 8 -1.73 -24.64 12.96
N HIS A 9 -2.44 -25.13 13.96
CA HIS A 9 -2.03 -25.06 15.36
C HIS A 9 -2.22 -26.44 16.02
N LEU A 10 -1.13 -26.93 16.60
CA LEU A 10 -1.07 -28.13 17.41
C LEU A 10 -0.67 -27.78 18.85
N THR A 11 -1.44 -28.29 19.80
CA THR A 11 -1.02 -28.45 21.20
C THR A 11 -1.10 -29.93 21.58
N HIS A 12 -0.01 -30.51 22.08
CA HIS A 12 0.07 -31.94 22.42
C HIS A 12 0.68 -32.13 23.82
N TYR A 13 -0.14 -32.64 24.72
CA TYR A 13 0.29 -33.12 26.03
C TYR A 13 0.45 -34.64 25.97
N LYS A 14 1.61 -35.15 26.37
CA LYS A 14 1.84 -36.57 26.60
C LYS A 14 2.12 -36.79 28.07
N TYR A 15 1.49 -37.80 28.64
CA TYR A 15 1.59 -38.14 30.06
C TYR A 15 2.42 -39.41 30.23
N ASP A 16 3.29 -39.44 31.24
CA ASP A 16 4.10 -40.61 31.57
C ASP A 16 3.26 -41.82 32.07
N ARG A 17 1.99 -41.57 32.42
CA ARG A 17 1.01 -42.55 32.90
C ARG A 17 -0.41 -42.14 32.49
N PRO A 18 -1.40 -43.05 32.52
CA PRO A 18 -2.79 -42.69 32.30
C PRO A 18 -3.27 -41.66 33.33
N VAL A 19 -3.87 -40.56 32.86
CA VAL A 19 -4.43 -39.49 33.68
C VAL A 19 -5.93 -39.34 33.48
N TYR A 20 -6.62 -38.96 34.55
CA TYR A 20 -8.00 -38.50 34.45
C TYR A 20 -8.00 -37.02 34.10
N LEU A 21 -8.59 -36.69 32.96
CA LEU A 21 -8.85 -35.31 32.57
C LEU A 21 -10.20 -34.88 33.15
N GLN A 22 -10.18 -33.83 33.97
CA GLN A 22 -11.39 -33.04 34.21
C GLN A 22 -11.87 -32.41 32.90
N PRO A 23 -13.08 -31.86 32.86
CA PRO A 23 -13.58 -31.19 31.65
C PRO A 23 -12.59 -30.17 31.11
N GLN A 24 -12.15 -30.38 29.87
CA GLN A 24 -11.23 -29.49 29.18
C GLN A 24 -12.03 -28.47 28.39
N ILE A 25 -11.80 -27.19 28.63
CA ILE A 25 -12.42 -26.08 27.92
C ILE A 25 -11.41 -25.52 26.93
N ILE A 26 -11.78 -25.53 25.64
CA ILE A 26 -10.95 -25.07 24.53
C ILE A 26 -11.61 -23.85 23.88
N ARG A 27 -10.87 -22.74 23.83
CA ARG A 27 -11.25 -21.45 23.23
C ARG A 27 -10.38 -21.14 22.02
N LEU A 28 -10.34 -22.08 21.09
CA LEU A 28 -9.54 -21.97 19.85
C LEU A 28 -10.43 -21.81 18.60
N GLN A 29 -11.67 -21.39 18.80
CA GLN A 29 -12.57 -20.98 17.74
C GLN A 29 -12.59 -19.45 17.65
N PRO A 30 -12.42 -18.87 16.45
CA PRO A 30 -12.51 -17.43 16.23
C PRO A 30 -13.80 -16.83 16.79
N ALA A 31 -13.67 -15.72 17.50
CA ALA A 31 -14.76 -15.04 18.15
C ALA A 31 -15.74 -14.47 17.11
N PRO A 32 -17.06 -14.42 17.43
CA PRO A 32 -18.06 -13.88 16.50
C PRO A 32 -17.78 -12.43 16.05
N HIS A 33 -17.11 -11.65 16.91
CA HIS A 33 -16.81 -10.24 16.68
C HIS A 33 -15.49 -9.99 15.95
N SER A 34 -14.83 -11.03 15.42
CA SER A 34 -13.62 -10.89 14.62
C SER A 34 -13.89 -10.06 13.37
N LYS A 35 -13.12 -8.98 13.18
CA LYS A 35 -13.12 -8.20 11.92
C LYS A 35 -12.47 -8.99 10.78
N THR A 36 -11.47 -9.81 11.09
CA THR A 36 -10.87 -10.74 10.13
C THR A 36 -11.84 -11.88 9.85
N LYS A 37 -12.23 -12.02 8.58
CA LYS A 37 -13.18 -13.06 8.17
C LYS A 37 -12.49 -14.42 8.14
N VAL A 38 -12.99 -15.34 8.94
CA VAL A 38 -12.53 -16.74 8.93
C VAL A 38 -13.42 -17.55 7.99
N LEU A 39 -12.82 -18.08 6.92
CA LEU A 39 -13.51 -18.77 5.83
C LEU A 39 -13.80 -20.24 6.17
N SER A 40 -12.93 -20.86 6.96
CA SER A 40 -13.08 -22.22 7.46
C SER A 40 -12.35 -22.38 8.77
N HIS A 41 -12.89 -23.22 9.65
CA HIS A 41 -12.30 -23.59 10.93
C HIS A 41 -12.60 -25.06 11.21
N SER A 42 -11.63 -25.76 11.78
CA SER A 42 -11.75 -27.13 12.25
C SER A 42 -11.01 -27.27 13.57
N LEU A 43 -11.66 -27.87 14.57
CA LEU A 43 -11.07 -28.24 15.85
C LEU A 43 -11.15 -29.76 15.99
N ARG A 44 -9.99 -30.42 16.02
CA ARG A 44 -9.84 -31.86 16.19
C ARG A 44 -9.16 -32.13 17.53
N VAL A 45 -9.75 -33.02 18.33
CA VAL A 45 -9.22 -33.39 19.64
C VAL A 45 -9.09 -34.90 19.72
N SER A 46 -7.96 -35.41 20.20
CA SER A 46 -7.78 -36.82 20.51
C SER A 46 -7.31 -37.01 21.96
N PRO A 47 -7.65 -38.14 22.60
CA PRO A 47 -8.26 -39.37 22.06
C PRO A 47 -9.72 -39.22 21.63
N ALA A 48 -10.18 -40.02 20.65
CA ALA A 48 -11.50 -39.85 20.02
C ALA A 48 -12.71 -40.22 20.91
N ASN A 49 -12.50 -41.03 21.95
CA ASN A 49 -13.55 -41.38 22.89
C ASN A 49 -13.75 -40.24 23.92
N HIS A 50 -14.55 -39.25 23.58
CA HIS A 50 -14.90 -38.13 24.44
C HIS A 50 -16.31 -37.62 24.14
N PHE A 51 -16.88 -36.90 25.10
CA PHE A 51 -18.07 -36.09 24.89
C PHE A 51 -17.66 -34.67 24.52
N VAL A 52 -18.30 -34.10 23.51
CA VAL A 52 -18.08 -32.72 23.06
C VAL A 52 -19.33 -31.89 23.26
N ASN A 53 -19.17 -30.68 23.77
CA ASN A 53 -20.26 -29.72 23.91
C ASN A 53 -19.76 -28.31 23.56
N VAL A 54 -20.32 -27.73 22.50
CA VAL A 54 -20.01 -26.36 22.05
C VAL A 54 -20.94 -25.40 22.79
N GLN A 55 -20.37 -24.35 23.37
CA GLN A 55 -21.06 -23.37 24.21
C GLN A 55 -20.56 -21.95 23.92
N GLN A 56 -21.23 -20.98 24.55
CA GLN A 56 -20.72 -19.63 24.70
C GLN A 56 -20.51 -19.31 26.18
N ASP A 57 -19.46 -18.55 26.48
CA ASP A 57 -19.28 -17.98 27.82
C ASP A 57 -20.21 -16.76 28.05
N PRO A 58 -20.30 -16.23 29.28
CA PRO A 58 -21.12 -15.04 29.56
C PRO A 58 -20.74 -13.79 28.75
N TYR A 59 -19.58 -13.78 28.09
CA TYR A 59 -19.07 -12.67 27.28
C TYR A 59 -19.30 -12.91 25.77
N GLY A 60 -19.98 -14.01 25.40
CA GLY A 60 -20.31 -14.37 24.03
C GLY A 60 -19.17 -15.05 23.25
N ASN A 61 -18.05 -15.38 23.89
CA ASN A 61 -16.96 -16.10 23.23
C ASN A 61 -17.33 -17.57 23.06
N PHE A 62 -16.92 -18.17 21.94
CA PHE A 62 -17.08 -19.60 21.73
C PHE A 62 -16.12 -20.39 22.60
N LEU A 63 -16.64 -21.44 23.24
CA LEU A 63 -15.83 -22.45 23.89
C LEU A 63 -16.37 -23.85 23.57
N THR A 64 -15.46 -24.81 23.49
CA THR A 64 -15.83 -26.22 23.35
C THR A 64 -15.34 -26.99 24.56
N ARG A 65 -16.26 -27.68 25.22
CA ARG A 65 -15.98 -28.50 26.41
C ARG A 65 -15.85 -29.96 26.01
N PHE A 66 -14.71 -30.56 26.33
CA PHE A 66 -14.39 -31.96 26.12
C PHE A 66 -14.38 -32.72 27.45
N VAL A 67 -15.07 -33.85 27.51
CA VAL A 67 -15.07 -34.73 28.69
C VAL A 67 -14.64 -36.13 28.27
N PHE A 68 -13.59 -36.63 28.89
CA PHE A 68 -13.02 -37.94 28.61
C PHE A 68 -13.52 -38.92 29.68
N PRO A 69 -14.26 -39.99 29.31
CA PRO A 69 -14.77 -40.95 30.27
C PRO A 69 -13.69 -41.88 30.82
N GLU A 70 -12.63 -42.12 30.03
CA GLU A 70 -11.54 -43.04 30.36
C GLU A 70 -10.23 -42.27 30.62
N PRO A 71 -9.31 -42.83 31.44
CA PRO A 71 -7.96 -42.31 31.56
C PRO A 71 -7.25 -42.25 30.20
N VAL A 72 -6.47 -41.19 29.99
CA VAL A 72 -5.74 -40.97 28.72
C VAL A 72 -4.24 -40.86 28.97
N THR A 73 -3.44 -41.25 27.99
CA THR A 73 -1.98 -41.06 28.00
C THR A 73 -1.53 -39.85 27.18
N GLU A 74 -2.46 -39.21 26.47
CA GLU A 74 -2.21 -37.97 25.74
C GLU A 74 -3.47 -37.12 25.63
N LEU A 75 -3.29 -35.82 25.39
CA LEU A 75 -4.32 -34.90 24.92
C LEU A 75 -3.72 -34.12 23.75
N LYS A 76 -4.28 -34.31 22.55
CA LYS A 76 -3.83 -33.64 21.34
C LYS A 76 -4.97 -32.76 20.81
N ILE A 77 -4.66 -31.50 20.55
CA ILE A 77 -5.60 -30.48 20.10
C ILE A 77 -5.03 -29.89 18.82
N GLU A 78 -5.77 -30.03 17.72
CA GLU A 78 -5.39 -29.60 16.39
C GLU A 78 -6.43 -28.64 15.84
N VAL A 79 -5.96 -27.48 15.37
CA VAL A 79 -6.79 -26.45 14.78
C VAL A 79 -6.28 -26.14 13.38
N ASP A 80 -7.20 -26.15 12.42
CA ASP A 80 -6.97 -25.62 11.08
C ASP A 80 -7.93 -24.46 10.86
N LEU A 81 -7.44 -23.32 10.39
CA LEU A 81 -8.27 -22.19 10.01
C LEU A 81 -7.77 -21.53 8.74
N VAL A 82 -8.67 -20.92 7.98
CA VAL A 82 -8.31 -20.08 6.83
C VAL A 82 -8.84 -18.67 7.07
N ALA A 83 -7.94 -17.72 7.22
CA ALA A 83 -8.23 -16.30 7.41
C ALA A 83 -8.15 -15.54 6.09
N ASP A 84 -9.10 -14.63 5.89
CA ASP A 84 -9.08 -13.63 4.82
C ASP A 84 -8.32 -12.40 5.31
N MET A 85 -7.09 -12.21 4.81
CA MET A 85 -6.19 -11.13 5.21
C MET A 85 -6.50 -9.84 4.44
N THR A 86 -7.78 -9.50 4.30
CA THR A 86 -8.19 -8.21 3.75
C THR A 86 -7.83 -7.12 4.74
N VAL A 87 -6.89 -6.26 4.37
CA VAL A 87 -6.48 -5.10 5.16
C VAL A 87 -7.68 -4.15 5.31
N TYR A 88 -7.94 -3.73 6.54
CA TYR A 88 -8.85 -2.64 6.85
C TYR A 88 -8.11 -1.53 7.59
N ASN A 89 -8.61 -0.30 7.52
CA ASN A 89 -8.04 0.80 8.28
C ASN A 89 -8.38 0.61 9.78
N PRO A 90 -7.40 0.40 10.67
CA PRO A 90 -7.68 0.22 12.10
C PRO A 90 -8.22 1.48 12.77
N PHE A 91 -8.15 2.65 12.12
CA PHE A 91 -8.70 3.93 12.56
C PHE A 91 -10.06 4.26 11.94
N ASP A 92 -10.69 3.33 11.20
CA ASP A 92 -12.01 3.55 10.59
C ASP A 92 -13.14 3.38 11.61
N PHE A 93 -13.28 4.39 12.48
CA PHE A 93 -14.33 4.50 13.49
C PHE A 93 -14.50 5.98 13.89
N PHE A 94 -15.62 6.27 14.56
CA PHE A 94 -15.87 7.60 15.13
C PHE A 94 -16.05 7.47 16.64
N VAL A 95 -15.50 8.42 17.39
CA VAL A 95 -15.76 8.54 18.84
C VAL A 95 -16.86 9.59 19.01
N GLU A 96 -17.80 9.34 19.93
CA GLU A 96 -18.81 10.34 20.26
C GLU A 96 -18.20 11.61 20.84
N GLU A 97 -18.85 12.76 20.62
CA GLU A 97 -18.40 14.07 21.11
C GLU A 97 -18.15 14.07 22.64
N SER A 98 -18.98 13.34 23.39
CA SER A 98 -18.86 13.17 24.85
C SER A 98 -17.53 12.52 25.28
N ALA A 99 -16.90 11.74 24.39
CA ALA A 99 -15.66 11.01 24.64
C ALA A 99 -14.53 11.44 23.70
N GLU A 100 -14.69 12.53 22.93
CA GLU A 100 -13.66 13.02 22.01
C GLU A 100 -12.36 13.36 22.74
N ASN A 101 -12.47 13.95 23.93
CA ASN A 101 -11.35 14.29 24.78
C ASN A 101 -11.43 13.56 26.12
N TRP A 102 -10.32 12.95 26.55
CA TRP A 102 -10.19 12.37 27.88
C TRP A 102 -9.60 13.41 28.84
N PRO A 103 -10.03 13.47 30.12
CA PRO A 103 -11.00 12.60 30.78
C PRO A 103 -12.46 12.79 30.37
N PHE A 104 -13.21 11.69 30.26
CA PHE A 104 -14.66 11.69 30.04
C PHE A 104 -15.33 10.65 30.94
N ASP A 105 -16.66 10.79 31.11
CA ASP A 105 -17.50 9.79 31.77
C ASP A 105 -18.32 9.01 30.75
N TYR A 106 -18.48 7.70 30.96
CA TYR A 106 -19.38 6.91 30.14
C TYR A 106 -20.83 7.39 30.29
N PRO A 107 -21.63 7.34 29.20
CA PRO A 107 -23.09 7.52 29.24
C PRO A 107 -23.74 6.66 30.33
N GLU A 108 -24.76 7.20 31.00
CA GLU A 108 -25.39 6.57 32.17
C GLU A 108 -25.91 5.16 31.88
N ASP A 109 -26.48 4.96 30.69
CA ASP A 109 -27.01 3.69 30.18
C ASP A 109 -25.92 2.63 29.94
N LEU A 110 -24.65 3.02 29.76
CA LEU A 110 -23.53 2.09 29.58
C LEU A 110 -22.73 1.81 30.86
N ARG A 111 -22.90 2.61 31.92
CA ARG A 111 -22.02 2.54 33.11
C ARG A 111 -22.07 1.17 33.80
N ASP A 112 -23.27 0.65 34.03
CA ASP A 112 -23.47 -0.61 34.74
C ASP A 112 -23.06 -1.80 33.86
N ASP A 113 -23.38 -1.76 32.57
CA ASP A 113 -22.99 -2.79 31.59
C ASP A 113 -21.46 -2.89 31.43
N LEU A 114 -20.75 -1.77 31.59
CA LEU A 114 -19.30 -1.69 31.51
C LEU A 114 -18.59 -1.90 32.85
N ALA A 115 -19.32 -2.03 33.97
CA ALA A 115 -18.74 -2.01 35.31
C ALA A 115 -17.65 -3.08 35.51
N ILE A 116 -17.89 -4.31 35.05
CA ILE A 116 -16.91 -5.41 35.16
C ILE A 116 -15.62 -5.14 34.37
N TYR A 117 -15.70 -4.35 33.30
CA TYR A 117 -14.55 -3.99 32.45
C TYR A 117 -13.77 -2.79 32.98
N ARG A 118 -14.27 -2.12 34.04
CA ARG A 118 -13.64 -0.96 34.69
C ARG A 118 -12.98 -1.32 36.03
N GLN A 119 -13.15 -2.55 36.52
CA GLN A 119 -12.55 -3.01 37.77
C GLN A 119 -11.05 -3.28 37.62
N ALA A 120 -10.22 -2.36 38.10
CA ALA A 120 -8.77 -2.52 38.16
C ALA A 120 -8.34 -3.40 39.34
N GLU A 121 -7.25 -4.14 39.18
CA GLU A 121 -6.51 -4.71 40.32
C GLU A 121 -5.94 -3.57 41.19
N PRO A 122 -5.72 -3.78 42.50
CA PRO A 122 -5.10 -2.76 43.35
C PRO A 122 -3.74 -2.31 42.80
N ALA A 123 -3.50 -1.00 42.73
CA ALA A 123 -2.23 -0.44 42.27
C ALA A 123 -1.15 -0.65 43.35
N GLY A 124 -0.09 -1.38 43.00
CA GLY A 124 1.15 -1.43 43.76
C GLY A 124 2.00 -0.16 43.58
N PRO A 125 3.15 -0.05 44.26
CA PRO A 125 4.02 1.13 44.20
C PRO A 125 4.46 1.51 42.77
N LEU A 126 4.86 0.54 41.94
CA LEU A 126 5.30 0.82 40.57
C LEU A 126 4.13 1.20 39.67
N MET A 127 2.98 0.55 39.86
CA MET A 127 1.76 0.92 39.14
C MET A 127 1.32 2.35 39.50
N GLN A 128 1.37 2.71 40.78
CA GLN A 128 1.08 4.06 41.25
C GLN A 128 2.06 5.07 40.67
N GLN A 129 3.36 4.77 40.64
CA GLN A 129 4.37 5.62 40.02
C GLN A 129 4.09 5.84 38.53
N LEU A 130 3.67 4.80 37.80
CA LEU A 130 3.27 4.93 36.41
C LEU A 130 2.04 5.84 36.27
N LEU A 131 1.01 5.65 37.11
CA LEU A 131 -0.20 6.47 37.11
C LEU A 131 0.07 7.95 37.42
N ASP A 132 0.98 8.22 38.36
CA ASP A 132 1.36 9.58 38.76
C ASP A 132 2.15 10.30 37.66
N SER A 133 2.84 9.55 36.80
CA SER A 133 3.59 10.08 35.67
C SER A 133 2.75 10.39 34.42
N ILE A 134 1.42 10.17 34.48
CA ILE A 134 0.52 10.42 33.35
C ILE A 134 -0.09 11.81 33.49
N ASP A 135 0.15 12.65 32.48
CA ASP A 135 -0.50 13.95 32.35
C ASP A 135 -2.01 13.77 32.13
N ARG A 136 -2.81 14.38 33.02
CA ARG A 136 -4.26 14.32 33.02
C ARG A 136 -4.94 15.51 32.33
N SER A 137 -4.17 16.35 31.65
CA SER A 137 -4.70 17.46 30.86
C SER A 137 -5.61 16.95 29.72
N PRO A 138 -6.74 17.63 29.45
CA PRO A 138 -7.65 17.25 28.38
C PRO A 138 -6.94 17.11 27.04
N ARG A 139 -7.18 15.99 26.36
CA ARG A 139 -6.62 15.71 25.03
C ARG A 139 -7.45 14.68 24.29
N ASN A 140 -7.29 14.63 22.97
CA ASN A 140 -8.00 13.67 22.14
C ASN A 140 -7.82 12.23 22.66
N THR A 141 -8.94 11.54 22.89
CA THR A 141 -8.98 10.22 23.54
C THR A 141 -8.23 9.17 22.75
N VAL A 142 -8.35 9.16 21.41
CA VAL A 142 -7.69 8.18 20.55
C VAL A 142 -6.17 8.35 20.62
N THR A 143 -5.68 9.58 20.49
CA THR A 143 -4.26 9.91 20.66
C THR A 143 -3.75 9.55 22.05
N PHE A 144 -4.57 9.72 23.09
CA PHE A 144 -4.20 9.35 24.45
C PHE A 144 -4.02 7.84 24.60
N VAL A 145 -5.01 7.02 24.22
CA VAL A 145 -4.93 5.56 24.39
C VAL A 145 -3.86 4.92 23.51
N THR A 146 -3.64 5.42 22.29
CA THR A 146 -2.54 4.94 21.43
C THR A 146 -1.18 5.36 21.98
N GLY A 147 -1.07 6.57 22.56
CA GLY A 147 0.11 7.01 23.28
C GLY A 147 0.45 6.15 24.49
N LEU A 148 -0.55 5.72 25.27
CA LEU A 148 -0.35 4.77 26.38
C LEU A 148 0.10 3.40 25.87
N ASN A 149 -0.49 2.90 24.80
CA ASN A 149 -0.10 1.64 24.17
C ASN A 149 1.37 1.66 23.72
N ALA A 150 1.78 2.72 23.00
CA ALA A 150 3.16 2.93 22.58
C ALA A 150 4.10 3.07 23.78
N ARG A 151 3.68 3.76 24.84
CA ARG A 151 4.48 3.89 26.07
C ARG A 151 4.75 2.54 26.73
N ILE A 152 3.73 1.69 26.89
CA ILE A 152 3.92 0.34 27.47
C ILE A 152 4.88 -0.49 26.61
N GLN A 153 4.76 -0.41 25.28
CA GLN A 153 5.68 -1.08 24.36
C GLN A 153 7.13 -0.60 24.54
N GLN A 154 7.35 0.71 24.68
CA GLN A 154 8.68 1.29 24.83
C GLN A 154 9.32 0.99 26.18
N THR A 155 8.52 0.85 27.24
CA THR A 155 9.02 0.60 28.60
C THR A 155 9.07 -0.88 28.99
N THR A 156 8.53 -1.77 28.16
CA THR A 156 8.42 -3.21 28.47
C THR A 156 9.03 -4.03 27.35
N SER A 157 10.23 -4.58 27.57
CA SER A 157 10.88 -5.44 26.57
C SER A 157 10.14 -6.76 26.38
N TYR A 158 9.91 -7.18 25.13
CA TYR A 158 9.25 -8.45 24.85
C TYR A 158 10.16 -9.65 25.13
N ILE A 159 9.63 -10.66 25.81
CA ILE A 159 10.28 -11.97 26.01
C ILE A 159 9.29 -13.12 25.76
N VAL A 160 9.80 -14.23 25.22
CA VAL A 160 9.05 -15.49 25.13
C VAL A 160 9.13 -16.20 26.48
N ARG A 161 7.99 -16.69 26.97
CA ARG A 161 7.88 -17.32 28.28
C ARG A 161 7.16 -18.65 28.20
N MET A 162 7.80 -19.69 28.73
CA MET A 162 7.22 -21.02 28.83
C MET A 162 6.46 -21.23 30.14
N GLU A 163 6.67 -20.40 31.16
CA GLU A 163 5.94 -20.55 32.42
C GLU A 163 4.45 -20.28 32.24
N THR A 164 3.62 -20.92 33.04
CA THR A 164 2.18 -20.70 33.03
C THR A 164 1.80 -19.40 33.76
N GLY A 165 0.61 -18.87 33.44
CA GLY A 165 0.04 -17.71 34.14
C GLY A 165 0.41 -16.38 33.49
N VAL A 166 -0.10 -15.30 34.07
CA VAL A 166 0.13 -13.92 33.62
C VAL A 166 0.74 -13.18 34.79
N TRP A 167 1.83 -12.44 34.56
CA TRP A 167 2.40 -11.57 35.59
C TRP A 167 1.42 -10.46 35.93
N SER A 168 1.35 -10.12 37.21
CA SER A 168 0.64 -8.93 37.67
C SER A 168 1.24 -7.66 37.03
N PRO A 169 0.48 -6.55 36.99
CA PRO A 169 1.01 -5.26 36.55
C PRO A 169 2.30 -4.87 37.29
N GLU A 170 2.35 -5.10 38.61
CA GLU A 170 3.52 -4.80 39.44
C GLU A 170 4.73 -5.64 39.06
N GLU A 171 4.58 -6.95 38.86
CA GLU A 171 5.66 -7.82 38.40
C GLU A 171 6.18 -7.43 37.02
N THR A 172 5.27 -7.09 36.09
CA THR A 172 5.64 -6.69 34.73
C THR A 172 6.44 -5.39 34.74
N LEU A 173 6.01 -4.40 35.53
CA LEU A 173 6.72 -3.13 35.71
C LEU A 173 8.07 -3.33 36.42
N ALA A 174 8.15 -4.16 37.46
CA ALA A 174 9.38 -4.43 38.19
C ALA A 174 10.45 -5.09 37.30
N ASN A 175 10.02 -5.98 36.40
CA ASN A 175 10.92 -6.66 35.48
C ASN A 175 11.26 -5.83 34.23
N ALA A 176 10.47 -4.80 33.90
CA ALA A 176 10.55 -4.00 32.67
C ALA A 176 10.58 -4.86 31.38
N ARG A 177 10.00 -6.06 31.46
CA ARG A 177 9.88 -7.03 30.37
C ARG A 177 8.70 -7.95 30.62
N GLY A 178 8.20 -8.58 29.57
CA GLY A 178 7.09 -9.52 29.65
C GLY A 178 6.77 -10.18 28.32
N SER A 179 5.93 -11.21 28.38
CA SER A 179 5.29 -11.78 27.20
C SER A 179 4.07 -10.95 26.78
N CYS A 180 3.49 -11.22 25.61
CA CYS A 180 2.35 -10.47 25.09
C CYS A 180 1.16 -10.41 26.07
N ARG A 181 0.90 -11.52 26.80
CA ARG A 181 -0.12 -11.59 27.86
C ARG A 181 0.20 -10.71 29.07
N ASP A 182 1.46 -10.53 29.42
CA ASP A 182 1.87 -9.72 30.58
C ASP A 182 1.68 -8.23 30.27
N SER A 183 2.20 -7.76 29.13
CA SER A 183 2.04 -6.37 28.66
C SER A 183 0.57 -6.01 28.41
N SER A 184 -0.22 -6.96 27.88
CA SER A 184 -1.67 -6.76 27.66
C SER A 184 -2.42 -6.62 28.97
N TRP A 185 -2.10 -7.41 29.98
CA TRP A 185 -2.75 -7.31 31.29
C TRP A 185 -2.36 -6.02 32.04
N LEU A 186 -1.10 -5.60 31.92
CA LEU A 186 -0.65 -4.29 32.40
C LEU A 186 -1.44 -3.15 31.75
N LEU A 187 -1.59 -3.16 30.42
CA LEU A 187 -2.34 -2.12 29.71
C LEU A 187 -3.84 -2.11 30.07
N VAL A 188 -4.47 -3.30 30.23
CA VAL A 188 -5.86 -3.40 30.71
C VAL A 188 -6.02 -2.72 32.07
N ASN A 189 -5.14 -3.00 33.03
CA ASN A 189 -5.23 -2.38 34.35
C ASN A 189 -4.91 -0.88 34.33
N LEU A 190 -3.95 -0.46 33.51
CA LEU A 190 -3.63 0.96 33.32
C LEU A 190 -4.85 1.75 32.84
N LEU A 191 -5.52 1.27 31.80
CA LEU A 191 -6.71 1.91 31.25
C LEU A 191 -7.85 1.96 32.28
N ARG A 192 -8.03 0.88 33.05
CA ARG A 192 -9.06 0.83 34.12
C ARG A 192 -8.82 1.84 35.23
N HIS A 193 -7.58 2.00 35.69
CA HIS A 193 -7.23 3.04 36.65
C HIS A 193 -7.43 4.48 36.11
N LEU A 194 -7.39 4.66 34.80
CA LEU A 194 -7.66 5.93 34.12
C LEU A 194 -9.15 6.12 33.77
N GLY A 195 -10.02 5.22 34.23
CA GLY A 195 -11.47 5.32 34.11
C GLY A 195 -12.10 4.59 32.92
N PHE A 196 -11.28 4.05 32.01
CA PHE A 196 -11.74 3.34 30.82
C PHE A 196 -12.26 1.92 31.14
N ALA A 197 -13.22 1.46 30.33
CA ALA A 197 -13.57 0.06 30.23
C ALA A 197 -12.58 -0.65 29.30
N ALA A 198 -11.88 -1.64 29.82
CA ALA A 198 -10.89 -2.42 29.07
C ALA A 198 -11.07 -3.91 29.30
N ARG A 199 -10.72 -4.73 28.30
CA ARG A 199 -10.79 -6.20 28.36
C ARG A 199 -9.53 -6.84 27.78
N PHE A 200 -9.26 -8.06 28.25
CA PHE A 200 -8.14 -8.87 27.79
C PHE A 200 -8.60 -9.77 26.66
N VAL A 201 -7.85 -9.80 25.56
CA VAL A 201 -8.15 -10.63 24.40
C VAL A 201 -7.04 -11.64 24.17
N SER A 202 -7.43 -12.89 23.95
CA SER A 202 -6.59 -14.00 23.53
C SER A 202 -6.98 -14.37 22.10
N GLY A 203 -5.98 -14.56 21.23
CA GLY A 203 -6.22 -14.77 19.80
C GLY A 203 -5.04 -15.36 19.06
N TYR A 204 -5.14 -15.39 17.73
CA TYR A 204 -4.00 -15.62 16.85
C TYR A 204 -3.44 -14.29 16.36
N LEU A 205 -2.12 -14.21 16.27
CA LEU A 205 -1.42 -13.21 15.47
C LEU A 205 -0.86 -13.90 14.22
N ILE A 206 -1.25 -13.41 13.04
CA ILE A 206 -0.76 -13.90 11.75
C ILE A 206 0.15 -12.82 11.18
N GLN A 207 1.46 -13.07 11.11
CA GLN A 207 2.40 -12.13 10.50
C GLN A 207 2.90 -12.68 9.17
N LEU A 208 2.54 -11.99 8.09
CA LEU A 208 3.03 -12.32 6.75
C LEU A 208 4.21 -11.41 6.41
N LYS A 209 5.26 -12.00 5.84
CA LYS A 209 6.40 -11.26 5.29
C LYS A 209 5.90 -10.21 4.29
N PRO A 210 6.18 -8.92 4.51
CA PRO A 210 5.80 -7.89 3.56
C PRO A 210 6.62 -8.05 2.26
N ASP A 211 6.02 -7.68 1.13
CA ASP A 211 6.71 -7.79 -0.17
C ASP A 211 7.82 -6.75 -0.32
N LEU A 212 7.65 -5.59 0.33
CA LEU A 212 8.58 -4.48 0.33
C LEU A 212 9.10 -4.28 1.76
N VAL A 213 10.41 -4.04 1.87
CA VAL A 213 10.99 -3.56 3.12
C VAL A 213 10.61 -2.10 3.27
N ALA A 214 10.03 -1.74 4.41
CA ALA A 214 9.69 -0.35 4.70
C ALA A 214 10.97 0.51 4.65
N LEU A 215 10.93 1.63 3.91
CA LEU A 215 12.02 2.60 3.85
C LEU A 215 12.15 3.37 5.17
N ASP A 216 11.01 3.69 5.78
CA ASP A 216 10.89 4.31 7.10
C ASP A 216 9.94 3.48 7.98
N GLY A 217 10.32 3.25 9.24
CA GLY A 217 9.55 2.46 10.22
C GLY A 217 10.16 1.09 10.55
N PRO A 218 9.55 0.33 11.50
CA PRO A 218 10.06 -0.98 11.87
C PRO A 218 9.97 -1.96 10.70
N ALA A 219 11.05 -2.71 10.46
CA ALA A 219 11.03 -3.80 9.50
C ALA A 219 9.96 -4.83 9.90
N GLY A 220 9.09 -5.20 8.97
CA GLY A 220 8.17 -6.32 9.17
C GLY A 220 8.93 -7.64 9.32
N THR A 221 8.19 -8.71 9.60
CA THR A 221 8.77 -10.05 9.74
C THR A 221 9.54 -10.49 8.47
N ASP A 222 10.63 -11.24 8.65
CA ASP A 222 11.46 -11.75 7.54
C ASP A 222 10.93 -13.07 6.95
N HIS A 223 9.98 -13.71 7.62
CA HIS A 223 9.26 -14.92 7.20
C HIS A 223 7.79 -14.90 7.65
N ASP A 224 6.94 -15.71 7.03
CA ASP A 224 5.56 -15.87 7.47
C ASP A 224 5.52 -16.71 8.76
N PHE A 225 4.88 -16.21 9.81
CA PHE A 225 4.68 -16.96 11.05
C PHE A 225 3.34 -16.65 11.69
N THR A 226 2.95 -17.50 12.64
CA THR A 226 1.74 -17.31 13.44
C THR A 226 1.92 -17.90 14.81
N ASP A 227 1.41 -17.20 15.82
CA ASP A 227 1.45 -17.62 17.21
C ASP A 227 0.12 -17.32 17.90
N LEU A 228 -0.12 -17.97 19.04
CA LEU A 228 -1.09 -17.48 20.00
C LEU A 228 -0.58 -16.16 20.57
N HIS A 229 -1.47 -15.18 20.62
CA HIS A 229 -1.16 -13.82 21.03
C HIS A 229 -2.23 -13.27 21.95
N ALA A 230 -1.87 -12.21 22.67
CA ALA A 230 -2.79 -11.48 23.51
C ALA A 230 -2.63 -9.98 23.31
N TRP A 231 -3.75 -9.26 23.44
CA TRP A 231 -3.82 -7.81 23.35
C TRP A 231 -4.88 -7.25 24.31
N CYS A 232 -4.92 -5.93 24.43
CA CYS A 232 -5.93 -5.21 25.18
C CYS A 232 -6.99 -4.66 24.22
N GLU A 233 -8.27 -4.66 24.61
CA GLU A 233 -9.29 -3.86 23.95
C GLU A 233 -9.86 -2.81 24.91
N VAL A 234 -10.07 -1.60 24.41
CA VAL A 234 -10.70 -0.49 25.13
C VAL A 234 -12.04 -0.14 24.50
N TYR A 235 -13.08 0.08 25.30
CA TYR A 235 -14.38 0.50 24.80
C TYR A 235 -14.48 2.03 24.79
N LEU A 236 -14.68 2.62 23.61
CA LEU A 236 -14.94 4.05 23.46
C LEU A 236 -16.36 4.28 22.92
N PRO A 237 -17.17 5.19 23.51
CA PRO A 237 -18.48 5.55 22.97
C PRO A 237 -18.39 5.96 21.49
N GLY A 238 -19.31 5.47 20.66
CA GLY A 238 -19.28 5.62 19.20
C GLY A 238 -18.41 4.59 18.47
N ALA A 239 -17.21 4.30 18.97
CA ALA A 239 -16.26 3.43 18.27
C ALA A 239 -16.37 1.95 18.66
N GLY A 240 -16.93 1.67 19.84
CA GLY A 240 -17.00 0.32 20.40
C GLY A 240 -15.65 -0.16 20.94
N TRP A 241 -15.42 -1.48 20.89
CA TRP A 241 -14.16 -2.09 21.32
C TRP A 241 -13.06 -1.90 20.27
N ILE A 242 -11.98 -1.23 20.66
CA ILE A 242 -10.79 -0.98 19.85
C ILE A 242 -9.62 -1.76 20.44
N GLY A 243 -8.92 -2.54 19.60
CA GLY A 243 -7.76 -3.32 20.02
C GLY A 243 -6.45 -2.54 19.99
N LEU A 244 -5.69 -2.68 21.06
CA LEU A 244 -4.38 -2.09 21.34
C LEU A 244 -3.41 -3.24 21.64
N ASP A 245 -2.37 -3.39 20.83
CA ASP A 245 -1.33 -4.39 21.06
C ASP A 245 -0.09 -3.74 21.68
N PRO A 246 0.12 -3.88 23.01
CA PRO A 246 1.25 -3.27 23.70
C PRO A 246 2.59 -3.98 23.43
N THR A 247 2.57 -5.08 22.68
CA THR A 247 3.80 -5.75 22.22
C THR A 247 4.40 -5.01 21.04
N SER A 248 3.55 -4.57 20.10
CA SER A 248 3.97 -3.84 18.91
C SER A 248 3.82 -2.32 19.05
N GLY A 249 3.01 -1.84 20.00
CA GLY A 249 2.68 -0.43 20.16
C GLY A 249 1.64 0.05 19.14
N LEU A 250 1.05 -0.87 18.35
CA LEU A 250 0.11 -0.57 17.27
C LEU A 250 -1.34 -0.92 17.66
N LEU A 251 -2.29 -0.39 16.91
CA LEU A 251 -3.67 -0.89 16.92
C LEU A 251 -3.72 -2.27 16.28
N THR A 252 -4.67 -3.10 16.72
CA THR A 252 -4.92 -4.41 16.12
C THR A 252 -5.47 -4.27 14.70
N GLY A 253 -4.90 -5.02 13.76
CA GLY A 253 -5.31 -5.06 12.36
C GLY A 253 -5.90 -6.41 11.97
N GLU A 254 -5.99 -6.66 10.66
CA GLU A 254 -6.48 -7.92 10.08
C GLU A 254 -5.66 -9.15 10.49
N SER A 255 -4.44 -8.91 10.97
CA SER A 255 -3.52 -9.93 11.49
C SER A 255 -3.89 -10.45 12.87
N HIS A 256 -4.78 -9.78 13.60
CA HIS A 256 -5.23 -10.15 14.95
C HIS A 256 -6.60 -10.83 14.89
N VAL A 257 -6.63 -12.16 15.05
CA VAL A 257 -7.88 -12.94 15.03
C VAL A 257 -8.30 -13.27 16.46
N PRO A 258 -9.29 -12.58 17.05
CA PRO A 258 -9.72 -12.83 18.43
C PRO A 258 -10.33 -14.23 18.56
N LEU A 259 -10.02 -14.90 19.66
CA LEU A 259 -10.65 -16.17 20.07
C LEU A 259 -11.54 -15.97 21.30
N ALA A 260 -11.02 -15.26 22.30
CA ALA A 260 -11.77 -14.93 23.50
C ALA A 260 -11.41 -13.54 24.03
N ALA A 261 -12.42 -12.70 24.22
CA ALA A 261 -12.29 -11.38 24.82
C ALA A 261 -13.06 -11.33 26.15
N THR A 262 -12.37 -11.09 27.26
CA THR A 262 -12.97 -11.20 28.60
C THR A 262 -12.45 -10.12 29.56
N PRO A 263 -13.20 -9.76 30.63
CA PRO A 263 -12.73 -8.82 31.64
C PRO A 263 -11.49 -9.30 32.41
N HIS A 264 -11.17 -10.59 32.40
CA HIS A 264 -10.06 -11.11 33.19
C HIS A 264 -9.35 -12.24 32.44
N TYR A 265 -8.02 -12.16 32.30
CA TYR A 265 -7.21 -13.06 31.48
C TYR A 265 -7.46 -14.56 31.74
N ARG A 266 -7.73 -14.96 32.99
CA ARG A 266 -8.10 -16.34 33.37
C ARG A 266 -9.25 -16.93 32.56
N ASN A 267 -10.22 -16.10 32.16
CA ASN A 267 -11.37 -16.54 31.37
C ASN A 267 -11.07 -16.57 29.86
N ALA A 268 -9.94 -16.01 29.42
CA ALA A 268 -9.49 -16.01 28.03
C ALA A 268 -8.40 -17.08 27.75
N ALA A 269 -8.08 -17.93 28.73
CA ALA A 269 -7.11 -19.00 28.54
C ALA A 269 -7.53 -19.90 27.35
N PRO A 270 -6.63 -20.14 26.37
CA PRO A 270 -6.95 -20.87 25.14
C PRO A 270 -7.34 -22.32 25.43
N ILE A 271 -6.70 -22.93 26.43
CA ILE A 271 -6.99 -24.26 26.94
C ILE A 271 -7.02 -24.16 28.47
N SER A 272 -8.08 -24.65 29.10
CA SER A 272 -8.22 -24.67 30.55
C SER A 272 -8.89 -25.95 31.02
N GLY A 273 -8.35 -26.58 32.06
CA GLY A 273 -8.85 -27.81 32.64
C GLY A 273 -7.81 -28.38 33.60
N PHE A 274 -8.19 -29.42 34.34
CA PHE A 274 -7.29 -30.09 35.27
C PHE A 274 -7.03 -31.53 34.81
N ALA A 275 -5.82 -32.01 35.06
CA ALA A 275 -5.46 -33.42 34.92
C ALA A 275 -5.03 -33.95 36.29
N SER A 276 -5.22 -35.24 36.54
CA SER A 276 -4.54 -35.91 37.65
C SER A 276 -3.02 -35.83 37.47
N TYR A 277 -2.26 -35.88 38.56
CA TYR A 277 -0.80 -35.75 38.53
C TYR A 277 -0.13 -36.78 37.61
N ALA A 278 0.73 -36.28 36.73
CA ALA A 278 1.64 -37.02 35.86
C ALA A 278 2.81 -36.11 35.46
N GLU A 279 3.92 -36.70 35.05
CA GLU A 279 4.94 -35.96 34.32
C GLU A 279 4.44 -35.72 32.89
N VAL A 280 4.60 -34.48 32.40
CA VAL A 280 4.02 -34.04 31.13
C VAL A 280 5.13 -33.66 30.15
N ASP A 281 5.15 -34.33 29.01
CA ASP A 281 5.88 -33.89 27.82
C ASP A 281 4.94 -33.00 26.97
N PHE A 282 5.29 -31.72 26.86
CA PHE A 282 4.49 -30.70 26.18
C PHE A 282 5.12 -30.31 24.85
N ASN A 283 4.36 -30.46 23.77
CA ASN A 283 4.76 -30.09 22.43
C ASN A 283 3.73 -29.13 21.82
N PHE A 284 4.20 -28.13 21.08
CA PHE A 284 3.36 -27.23 20.30
C PHE A 284 3.98 -26.98 18.92
N ASP A 285 3.14 -26.78 17.91
CA ASP A 285 3.56 -26.48 16.53
C ASP A 285 2.54 -25.54 15.90
N MET A 286 3.01 -24.43 15.32
CA MET A 286 2.17 -23.44 14.66
C MET A 286 2.77 -23.06 13.32
N LYS A 287 1.95 -23.08 12.28
CA LYS A 287 2.38 -22.81 10.90
C LYS A 287 1.34 -21.96 10.20
N VAL A 288 1.83 -21.08 9.33
CA VAL A 288 0.99 -20.33 8.39
C VAL A 288 1.43 -20.62 6.96
N THR A 289 0.48 -20.68 6.04
CA THR A 289 0.75 -20.84 4.61
C THR A 289 -0.21 -19.97 3.80
N ARG A 290 0.31 -19.28 2.79
CA ARG A 290 -0.52 -18.52 1.84
C ARG A 290 -1.19 -19.50 0.87
N VAL A 291 -2.50 -19.69 0.98
CA VAL A 291 -3.27 -20.67 0.17
C VAL A 291 -3.95 -20.04 -1.05
N ALA A 292 -4.11 -18.72 -1.06
CA ALA A 292 -4.47 -17.98 -2.26
C ALA A 292 -3.78 -16.62 -2.24
N GLU A 293 -2.99 -16.34 -3.28
CA GLU A 293 -2.25 -15.11 -3.45
C GLU A 293 -2.35 -14.68 -4.92
N HIS A 294 -2.95 -13.52 -5.16
CA HIS A 294 -3.05 -12.99 -6.52
C HIS A 294 -1.75 -12.27 -6.92
N PRO A 295 -1.43 -12.21 -8.22
CA PRO A 295 -0.28 -11.45 -8.71
C PRO A 295 -0.35 -10.01 -8.22
N ARG A 296 0.74 -9.52 -7.63
CA ARG A 296 0.83 -8.17 -7.07
C ARG A 296 1.84 -7.37 -7.87
N ILE A 297 1.58 -6.09 -8.08
CA ILE A 297 2.55 -5.16 -8.71
C ILE A 297 3.86 -5.04 -7.92
N THR A 298 3.85 -5.41 -6.64
CA THR A 298 5.00 -5.34 -5.72
C THR A 298 5.92 -6.55 -5.79
N LYS A 299 5.57 -7.60 -6.53
CA LYS A 299 6.36 -8.83 -6.62
C LYS A 299 6.43 -9.29 -8.08
N PRO A 300 7.62 -9.68 -8.58
CA PRO A 300 7.71 -10.25 -9.92
C PRO A 300 6.82 -11.50 -10.02
N PHE A 301 6.33 -11.77 -11.24
CA PHE A 301 5.63 -13.02 -11.53
C PHE A 301 6.49 -14.22 -11.12
N SER A 302 5.86 -15.34 -10.75
CA SER A 302 6.61 -16.57 -10.52
C SER A 302 7.35 -16.98 -11.80
N ASP A 303 8.51 -17.63 -11.66
CA ASP A 303 9.30 -18.12 -12.80
C ASP A 303 8.43 -18.97 -13.74
N GLU A 304 7.53 -19.78 -13.19
CA GLU A 304 6.57 -20.56 -13.97
C GLU A 304 5.61 -19.67 -14.78
N SER A 305 5.05 -18.62 -14.16
CA SER A 305 4.16 -17.67 -14.85
C SER A 305 4.91 -16.91 -15.93
N TRP A 306 6.17 -16.55 -15.67
CA TRP A 306 7.03 -15.86 -16.63
C TRP A 306 7.36 -16.77 -17.83
N GLN A 307 7.74 -18.02 -17.58
CA GLN A 307 7.98 -19.01 -18.64
C GLN A 307 6.74 -19.25 -19.49
N ARG A 308 5.55 -19.29 -18.86
CA ARG A 308 4.27 -19.41 -19.59
C ARG A 308 3.98 -18.19 -20.44
N LEU A 309 4.26 -16.98 -19.94
CA LEU A 309 4.11 -15.73 -20.68
C LEU A 309 5.04 -15.71 -21.89
N ASP A 310 6.32 -16.04 -21.71
CA ASP A 310 7.31 -16.11 -22.79
C ASP A 310 6.93 -17.16 -23.84
N ALA A 311 6.47 -18.34 -23.41
CA ALA A 311 5.99 -19.38 -24.31
C ALA A 311 4.77 -18.92 -25.13
N LEU A 312 3.85 -18.18 -24.50
CA LEU A 312 2.71 -17.58 -25.19
C LEU A 312 3.17 -16.50 -26.17
N GLY A 313 4.10 -15.63 -25.79
CA GLY A 313 4.68 -14.60 -26.65
C GLY A 313 5.29 -15.21 -27.91
N ARG A 314 6.13 -16.25 -27.76
CA ARG A 314 6.70 -16.97 -28.91
C ARG A 314 5.65 -17.60 -29.82
N LYS A 315 4.54 -18.09 -29.24
CA LYS A 315 3.42 -18.64 -30.02
C LYS A 315 2.70 -17.52 -30.80
N VAL A 316 2.47 -16.38 -30.18
CA VAL A 316 1.88 -15.20 -30.82
C VAL A 316 2.77 -14.69 -31.95
N ASP A 317 4.08 -14.57 -31.71
CA ASP A 317 5.06 -14.14 -32.72
C ASP A 317 5.07 -15.06 -33.94
N ALA A 318 5.01 -16.39 -33.72
CA ALA A 318 4.92 -17.37 -34.80
C ALA A 318 3.66 -17.15 -35.66
N VAL A 319 2.51 -16.92 -35.01
CA VAL A 319 1.23 -16.65 -35.70
C VAL A 319 1.29 -15.33 -36.48
N LEU A 320 1.84 -14.27 -35.88
CA LEU A 320 1.98 -12.96 -36.56
C LEU A 320 2.85 -13.10 -37.82
N LYS A 321 3.95 -13.85 -37.73
CA LYS A 321 4.84 -14.11 -38.86
C LYS A 321 4.18 -14.96 -39.95
N GLU A 322 3.45 -16.01 -39.58
CA GLU A 322 2.71 -16.86 -40.52
C GLU A 322 1.66 -16.08 -41.32
N ASN A 323 1.03 -15.09 -40.68
CA ASN A 323 -0.03 -14.27 -41.28
C ASN A 323 0.47 -12.95 -41.88
N ASP A 324 1.80 -12.75 -41.99
CA ASP A 324 2.44 -11.52 -42.47
C ASP A 324 1.90 -10.24 -41.81
N VAL A 325 1.60 -10.31 -40.51
CA VAL A 325 1.15 -9.15 -39.73
C VAL A 325 2.38 -8.30 -39.41
N ARG A 326 2.48 -7.14 -40.06
CA ARG A 326 3.58 -6.19 -39.88
C ARG A 326 3.16 -5.01 -39.03
N LEU A 327 4.02 -4.61 -38.11
CA LEU A 327 3.86 -3.36 -37.36
C LEU A 327 4.42 -2.21 -38.20
N THR A 328 3.64 -1.14 -38.36
CA THR A 328 4.12 0.14 -38.92
C THR A 328 4.02 1.21 -37.84
N MET A 329 5.08 1.97 -37.62
CA MET A 329 5.04 3.15 -36.75
C MET A 329 4.28 4.27 -37.47
N GLY A 330 3.37 4.97 -36.78
CA GLY A 330 2.50 6.01 -37.36
C GLY A 330 3.27 7.15 -38.06
N GLY A 331 2.61 7.81 -39.02
CA GLY A 331 3.22 8.70 -40.02
C GLY A 331 3.78 10.05 -39.55
N GLU A 332 3.80 10.34 -38.25
CA GLU A 332 4.30 11.61 -37.70
C GLU A 332 5.27 11.34 -36.54
N PRO A 333 6.51 10.91 -36.82
CA PRO A 333 7.52 10.77 -35.78
C PRO A 333 7.85 12.14 -35.18
N THR A 334 7.67 12.28 -33.86
CA THR A 334 7.99 13.51 -33.13
C THR A 334 9.44 13.47 -32.65
N PHE A 335 10.18 14.55 -32.90
CA PHE A 335 11.49 14.77 -32.33
C PHE A 335 11.38 15.62 -31.05
N VAL A 336 11.99 15.13 -29.96
CA VAL A 336 12.14 15.84 -28.68
C VAL A 336 13.63 15.85 -28.34
N SER A 337 14.17 17.01 -27.98
CA SER A 337 15.57 17.14 -27.59
C SER A 337 15.84 16.37 -26.29
N ILE A 338 16.88 15.55 -26.25
CA ILE A 338 17.29 14.86 -25.01
C ILE A 338 17.94 15.81 -24.00
N ASP A 339 18.53 16.91 -24.49
CA ASP A 339 19.30 17.84 -23.68
C ASP A 339 18.39 18.77 -22.86
N ASP A 340 17.14 18.94 -23.28
CA ASP A 340 16.16 19.82 -22.64
C ASP A 340 14.73 19.43 -23.07
N PHE A 341 14.27 18.24 -22.68
CA PHE A 341 12.94 17.74 -23.06
C PHE A 341 11.80 18.40 -22.25
N GLU A 342 12.12 19.10 -21.17
CA GLU A 342 11.15 19.75 -20.28
C GLU A 342 10.80 21.18 -20.73
N ALA A 343 11.63 21.82 -21.57
CA ALA A 343 11.35 23.15 -22.06
C ALA A 343 10.00 23.25 -22.79
N ASP A 344 9.36 24.41 -22.68
CA ASP A 344 8.04 24.70 -23.26
C ASP A 344 7.99 24.34 -24.74
N GLU A 345 9.06 24.61 -25.50
CA GLU A 345 9.13 24.36 -26.94
C GLU A 345 9.02 22.88 -27.34
N TRP A 346 9.17 21.93 -26.40
CA TRP A 346 8.99 20.49 -26.63
C TRP A 346 7.70 19.93 -26.05
N ASN A 347 6.98 20.73 -25.26
CA ASN A 347 5.74 20.34 -24.60
C ASN A 347 4.53 21.07 -25.20
N ALA A 348 4.31 22.34 -24.83
CA ALA A 348 3.13 23.11 -25.24
C ALA A 348 3.45 24.28 -26.19
N GLY A 349 4.68 24.80 -26.12
CA GLY A 349 5.16 25.95 -26.86
C GLY A 349 5.26 25.69 -28.36
N ALA A 350 4.74 26.65 -29.14
CA ALA A 350 4.70 26.55 -30.58
C ALA A 350 6.09 26.66 -31.25
N VAL A 351 6.90 27.53 -30.68
CA VAL A 351 8.24 27.92 -31.08
C VAL A 351 9.10 28.00 -29.84
N GLY A 352 10.42 28.00 -30.03
CA GLY A 352 11.37 28.26 -28.97
C GLY A 352 12.76 28.51 -29.51
N PRO A 353 13.71 28.80 -28.62
CA PRO A 353 15.05 29.24 -28.99
C PRO A 353 15.86 28.16 -29.72
N THR A 354 15.54 26.87 -29.56
CA THR A 354 16.37 25.77 -30.09
C THR A 354 15.68 24.95 -31.18
N LYS A 355 14.36 24.82 -31.14
CA LYS A 355 13.56 23.91 -31.97
C LYS A 355 13.80 24.09 -33.47
N ARG A 356 13.83 25.34 -33.92
CA ARG A 356 14.02 25.68 -35.34
C ARG A 356 15.44 25.34 -35.83
N ARG A 357 16.47 25.64 -35.03
CA ARG A 357 17.86 25.29 -35.33
C ARG A 357 18.07 23.78 -35.37
N LEU A 358 17.51 23.04 -34.40
CA LEU A 358 17.62 21.58 -34.35
C LEU A 358 16.86 20.91 -35.51
N ALA A 359 15.72 21.46 -35.92
CA ALA A 359 15.01 21.00 -37.10
C ALA A 359 15.81 21.21 -38.40
N ASP A 360 16.53 22.33 -38.54
CA ASP A 360 17.39 22.57 -39.72
C ASP A 360 18.56 21.58 -39.76
N GLN A 361 19.18 21.29 -38.61
CA GLN A 361 20.21 20.25 -38.50
C GLN A 361 19.66 18.87 -38.86
N LEU A 362 18.48 18.51 -38.36
CA LEU A 362 17.84 17.23 -38.65
C LEU A 362 17.53 17.08 -40.14
N ILE A 363 16.89 18.07 -40.76
CA ILE A 363 16.50 17.97 -42.18
C ILE A 363 17.71 17.95 -43.11
N ARG A 364 18.82 18.63 -42.76
CA ARG A 364 20.08 18.55 -43.51
C ARG A 364 20.69 17.14 -43.45
N ARG A 365 20.68 16.50 -42.28
CA ARG A 365 21.09 15.08 -42.14
C ARG A 365 20.17 14.14 -42.94
N LEU A 366 18.87 14.40 -42.93
CA LEU A 366 17.91 13.65 -43.76
C LEU A 366 18.19 13.85 -45.26
N ARG A 367 18.49 15.07 -45.70
CA ARG A 367 18.91 15.36 -47.08
C ARG A 367 20.14 14.55 -47.46
N GLU A 368 21.20 14.61 -46.66
CA GLU A 368 22.43 13.85 -46.92
C GLU A 368 22.18 12.34 -47.05
N ARG A 369 21.27 11.81 -46.23
CA ARG A 369 20.97 10.38 -46.21
C ARG A 369 20.05 9.92 -47.34
N PHE A 370 19.00 10.68 -47.63
CA PHE A 370 17.89 10.24 -48.48
C PHE A 370 17.81 10.98 -49.82
N ALA A 371 18.31 12.20 -49.90
CA ALA A 371 18.15 13.07 -51.06
C ALA A 371 19.34 14.03 -51.23
N PRO A 372 20.57 13.54 -51.48
CA PRO A 372 21.78 14.37 -51.51
C PRO A 372 21.73 15.49 -52.56
N ASN A 373 20.97 15.29 -53.64
CA ASN A 373 20.75 16.28 -54.70
C ASN A 373 19.37 16.98 -54.62
N GLY A 374 18.70 16.86 -53.48
CA GLY A 374 17.42 17.49 -53.20
C GLY A 374 17.57 18.96 -52.81
N VAL A 375 16.46 19.69 -52.85
CA VAL A 375 16.39 21.09 -52.41
C VAL A 375 15.69 21.16 -51.05
N LEU A 376 16.27 21.95 -50.16
CA LEU A 376 15.64 22.33 -48.89
C LEU A 376 14.80 23.58 -49.13
N HIS A 377 13.59 23.58 -48.59
CA HIS A 377 12.68 24.71 -48.65
C HIS A 377 12.21 25.08 -47.24
N HIS A 378 12.50 26.32 -46.82
CA HIS A 378 12.05 26.89 -45.57
C HIS A 378 10.79 27.72 -45.84
N GLY A 379 9.66 27.31 -45.30
CA GLY A 379 8.38 27.94 -45.59
C GLY A 379 7.41 27.95 -44.42
N GLN A 380 6.21 28.41 -44.72
CA GLN A 380 5.08 28.37 -43.80
C GLN A 380 4.46 26.98 -43.78
N GLY A 381 4.18 26.51 -42.58
CA GLY A 381 3.45 25.30 -42.27
C GLY A 381 1.98 25.56 -42.02
N LYS A 382 1.37 24.63 -41.29
CA LYS A 382 -0.05 24.71 -40.93
C LYS A 382 -0.32 25.91 -40.03
N TRP A 383 -1.42 26.61 -40.30
CA TRP A 383 -1.96 27.65 -39.43
C TRP A 383 -3.02 27.04 -38.52
N TYR A 384 -2.78 27.03 -37.22
CA TYR A 384 -3.75 26.54 -36.24
C TYR A 384 -4.68 27.68 -35.79
N PRO A 385 -5.98 27.42 -35.55
CA PRO A 385 -6.88 28.41 -34.98
C PRO A 385 -6.34 28.98 -33.67
N GLY A 386 -6.30 30.31 -33.55
CA GLY A 386 -5.81 31.02 -32.37
C GLY A 386 -4.33 31.45 -32.42
N GLU A 387 -3.56 31.03 -33.42
CA GLU A 387 -2.19 31.52 -33.61
C GLU A 387 -2.15 32.76 -34.50
N THR A 388 -1.33 33.75 -34.16
CA THR A 388 -1.18 35.00 -34.93
C THR A 388 -0.40 34.82 -36.23
N LEU A 389 0.49 33.82 -36.28
CA LEU A 389 1.31 33.47 -37.44
C LEU A 389 1.20 31.97 -37.73
N PRO A 390 1.32 31.53 -39.00
CA PRO A 390 1.42 30.12 -39.32
C PRO A 390 2.68 29.51 -38.69
N ARG A 391 2.64 28.21 -38.38
CA ARG A 391 3.84 27.46 -38.02
C ARG A 391 4.85 27.51 -39.15
N TRP A 392 6.10 27.14 -38.89
CA TRP A 392 7.11 26.96 -39.94
C TRP A 392 7.18 25.49 -40.37
N THR A 393 7.67 25.25 -41.59
CA THR A 393 7.90 23.90 -42.10
C THR A 393 9.15 23.90 -42.95
N PHE A 394 9.99 22.89 -42.75
CA PHE A 394 11.13 22.60 -43.61
C PHE A 394 10.78 21.40 -44.46
N SER A 395 10.81 21.61 -45.77
CA SER A 395 10.49 20.57 -46.75
C SER A 395 11.75 20.17 -47.51
N LEU A 396 11.87 18.88 -47.78
CA LEU A 396 12.93 18.32 -48.60
C LEU A 396 12.30 17.74 -49.86
N TYR A 397 12.65 18.31 -51.02
CA TYR A 397 12.14 17.87 -52.30
C TYR A 397 13.25 17.26 -53.14
N TRP A 398 12.99 16.12 -53.77
CA TRP A 398 13.91 15.47 -54.69
C TRP A 398 13.17 14.79 -55.83
N ARG A 399 13.91 14.51 -56.90
CA ARG A 399 13.37 13.80 -58.05
C ARG A 399 13.57 12.30 -57.91
N LEU A 400 12.53 11.54 -58.24
CA LEU A 400 12.60 10.08 -58.29
C LEU A 400 13.54 9.58 -59.41
N ASP A 401 13.81 10.40 -60.42
CA ASP A 401 14.74 10.09 -61.50
C ASP A 401 16.22 10.34 -61.16
N GLY A 402 16.52 10.75 -59.92
CA GLY A 402 17.88 10.96 -59.41
C GLY A 402 18.60 12.20 -59.95
N ARG A 403 17.97 12.99 -60.84
CA ARG A 403 18.57 14.25 -61.33
C ARG A 403 18.59 15.31 -60.23
N PRO A 404 19.61 16.18 -60.19
CA PRO A 404 19.68 17.22 -59.17
C PRO A 404 18.56 18.25 -59.33
N VAL A 405 17.90 18.57 -58.22
CA VAL A 405 16.98 19.73 -58.14
C VAL A 405 17.76 21.00 -57.81
N TRP A 406 18.81 20.85 -57.00
CA TRP A 406 19.69 21.93 -56.59
C TRP A 406 21.14 21.45 -56.63
N SER A 407 22.04 22.28 -57.14
CA SER A 407 23.44 21.89 -57.38
C SER A 407 24.43 22.47 -56.37
N ASP A 408 24.07 23.54 -55.66
CA ASP A 408 24.98 24.23 -54.74
C ASP A 408 24.36 24.42 -53.35
N PRO A 409 24.47 23.43 -52.45
CA PRO A 409 23.87 23.49 -51.13
C PRO A 409 24.43 24.63 -50.25
N ALA A 410 25.59 25.21 -50.59
CA ALA A 410 26.17 26.32 -49.83
C ALA A 410 25.38 27.63 -49.98
N LEU A 411 24.54 27.73 -51.02
CA LEU A 411 23.66 28.88 -51.25
C LEU A 411 22.38 28.85 -50.39
N ILE A 412 22.15 27.79 -49.61
CA ILE A 412 21.00 27.68 -48.70
C ILE A 412 21.45 28.03 -47.28
N ALA A 413 21.05 29.20 -46.81
CA ALA A 413 21.39 29.71 -45.48
C ALA A 413 21.02 28.73 -44.36
N GLU A 414 21.88 28.66 -43.34
CA GLU A 414 21.65 27.87 -42.12
C GLU A 414 20.90 28.68 -41.08
N GLU A 415 20.02 28.02 -40.34
CA GLU A 415 19.30 28.66 -39.24
C GLU A 415 20.27 29.10 -38.12
N GLY A 416 20.13 30.36 -37.69
CA GLY A 416 20.99 30.97 -36.67
C GLY A 416 22.24 31.69 -37.20
N VAL A 417 22.53 31.63 -38.51
CA VAL A 417 23.65 32.36 -39.12
C VAL A 417 23.22 33.76 -39.55
N LYS A 418 23.90 34.80 -39.05
CA LYS A 418 23.71 36.18 -39.51
C LYS A 418 24.42 36.40 -40.84
N THR A 419 23.67 36.37 -41.94
CA THR A 419 24.21 36.55 -43.30
C THR A 419 24.39 38.02 -43.70
N GLY A 420 23.79 38.95 -42.96
CA GLY A 420 23.82 40.39 -43.28
C GLY A 420 22.91 40.78 -44.45
N ALA A 421 22.11 39.86 -44.99
CA ALA A 421 21.14 40.13 -46.04
C ALA A 421 20.00 41.03 -45.52
N THR A 422 19.55 41.94 -46.38
CA THR A 422 18.53 42.96 -46.12
C THR A 422 17.39 42.85 -47.12
N HIS A 423 16.31 43.62 -46.92
CA HIS A 423 15.21 43.67 -47.89
C HIS A 423 15.66 44.22 -49.27
N GLU A 424 16.69 45.05 -49.31
CA GLU A 424 17.28 45.55 -50.57
C GLU A 424 17.95 44.40 -51.37
N ASP A 425 18.55 43.42 -50.69
CA ASP A 425 19.09 42.22 -51.32
C ASP A 425 17.97 41.36 -51.94
N ALA A 426 16.87 41.19 -51.21
CA ALA A 426 15.69 40.48 -51.70
C ALA A 426 15.10 41.17 -52.93
N LYS A 427 15.01 42.51 -52.92
CA LYS A 427 14.56 43.29 -54.07
C LYS A 427 15.47 43.10 -55.28
N ARG A 428 16.78 43.24 -55.12
CA ARG A 428 17.76 43.00 -56.20
C ARG A 428 17.67 41.59 -56.77
N PHE A 429 17.48 40.59 -55.92
CA PHE A 429 17.27 39.21 -56.34
C PHE A 429 15.99 39.07 -57.17
N LEU A 430 14.85 39.57 -56.69
CA LEU A 430 13.57 39.50 -57.38
C LEU A 430 13.61 40.19 -58.74
N GLU A 431 14.25 41.35 -58.84
CA GLU A 431 14.42 42.07 -60.10
C GLU A 431 15.28 41.28 -61.09
N ALA A 432 16.39 40.68 -60.63
CA ALA A 432 17.22 39.83 -61.48
C ALA A 432 16.47 38.56 -61.92
N PHE A 433 15.70 37.97 -61.02
CA PHE A 433 14.87 36.80 -61.27
C PHE A 433 13.77 37.10 -62.31
N ALA A 434 13.04 38.20 -62.15
CA ALA A 434 12.02 38.65 -63.11
C ALA A 434 12.62 38.89 -64.50
N ARG A 435 13.77 39.58 -64.59
CA ARG A 435 14.50 39.78 -65.85
C ARG A 435 14.87 38.46 -66.51
N ASN A 436 15.34 37.48 -65.74
CA ASN A 436 15.71 36.16 -66.27
C ASN A 436 14.50 35.35 -66.75
N LEU A 437 13.31 35.58 -66.18
CA LEU A 437 12.06 34.99 -66.64
C LEU A 437 11.44 35.71 -67.84
N GLY A 438 12.02 36.84 -68.28
CA GLY A 438 11.46 37.66 -69.36
C GLY A 438 10.24 38.47 -68.94
N ILE A 439 10.05 38.70 -67.63
CA ILE A 439 8.96 39.49 -67.07
C ILE A 439 9.50 40.86 -66.68
N THR A 440 8.69 41.90 -66.86
CA THR A 440 9.03 43.28 -66.51
C THR A 440 9.01 43.48 -64.99
N GLY A 441 9.86 44.38 -64.47
CA GLY A 441 10.01 44.59 -63.02
C GLY A 441 8.79 45.24 -62.34
N ASP A 442 7.82 45.72 -63.11
CA ASP A 442 6.53 46.23 -62.65
C ASP A 442 5.62 45.15 -62.04
N THR A 443 5.97 43.86 -62.18
CA THR A 443 5.27 42.76 -61.50
C THR A 443 5.78 42.49 -60.08
N ILE A 444 6.78 43.22 -59.61
CA ILE A 444 7.30 43.10 -58.24
C ILE A 444 6.55 44.11 -57.36
N ALA A 445 5.74 43.61 -56.43
CA ALA A 445 5.04 44.42 -55.45
C ALA A 445 5.65 44.20 -54.06
N GLU A 446 5.91 45.29 -53.36
CA GLU A 446 6.27 45.24 -51.95
C GLU A 446 5.01 44.92 -51.14
N ALA A 447 5.08 43.87 -50.32
CA ALA A 447 4.02 43.50 -49.41
C ALA A 447 4.31 44.13 -48.04
N TYR A 448 3.39 44.96 -47.58
CA TYR A 448 3.42 45.57 -46.27
C TYR A 448 2.40 44.88 -45.38
N GLU A 449 2.72 44.70 -44.10
CA GLU A 449 1.71 44.34 -43.11
C GLU A 449 0.71 45.49 -42.98
N ASP A 450 -0.59 45.20 -42.96
CA ASP A 450 -1.63 46.18 -42.67
C ASP A 450 -1.85 46.25 -41.15
N PRO A 451 -1.36 47.30 -40.46
CA PRO A 451 -1.50 47.40 -39.01
C PRO A 451 -2.97 47.50 -38.58
N GLY A 452 -3.84 48.04 -39.43
CA GLY A 452 -5.27 48.19 -39.13
C GLY A 452 -5.99 46.85 -39.07
N GLU A 453 -5.67 45.94 -40.00
CA GLU A 453 -6.24 44.59 -39.98
C GLU A 453 -5.74 43.76 -38.79
N TRP A 454 -4.48 43.92 -38.40
CA TRP A 454 -3.92 43.23 -37.24
C TRP A 454 -4.49 43.74 -35.91
N LEU A 455 -4.67 45.04 -35.75
CA LEU A 455 -5.35 45.63 -34.58
C LEU A 455 -6.80 45.12 -34.45
N LEU A 456 -7.51 44.98 -35.58
CA LEU A 456 -8.86 44.40 -35.60
C LEU A 456 -8.86 42.91 -35.23
N LYS A 457 -7.89 42.13 -35.71
CA LYS A 457 -7.75 40.71 -35.35
C LYS A 457 -7.41 40.54 -33.86
N GLU A 458 -6.50 41.35 -33.34
CA GLU A 458 -6.13 41.36 -31.92
C GLU A 458 -7.34 41.73 -31.04
N ALA A 459 -8.11 42.75 -31.42
CA ALA A 459 -9.33 43.15 -30.70
C ALA A 459 -10.44 42.08 -30.71
N ASN A 460 -10.39 41.14 -31.65
CA ASN A 460 -11.33 40.02 -31.75
C ASN A 460 -10.85 38.76 -31.00
N LEU A 461 -9.66 38.78 -30.39
CA LEU A 461 -9.20 37.66 -29.56
C LEU A 461 -10.04 37.57 -28.27
N PRO A 462 -10.30 36.34 -27.76
CA PRO A 462 -10.98 36.17 -26.48
C PRO A 462 -10.24 36.90 -25.33
N PRO A 463 -10.95 37.38 -24.29
CA PRO A 463 -10.34 38.11 -23.16
C PRO A 463 -9.26 37.35 -22.37
N ASN A 464 -9.15 36.04 -22.62
CA ASN A 464 -8.27 35.10 -21.92
C ASN A 464 -7.12 34.58 -22.82
N VAL A 465 -6.88 35.21 -23.96
CA VAL A 465 -5.73 34.95 -24.85
C VAL A 465 -4.70 36.06 -24.69
#